data_AF-A0A928K9X5-F1
#
_entry.id   AF-A0A928K9X5-F1
#
_cell.length_a   1.000
_cell.length_b   1.000
_cell.length_c   1.000
_cell.angle_alpha   90.00
_cell.angle_beta   90.00
_cell.angle_gamma   90.00
#
_symmetry.space_group_name_H-M   'P 1'
#
loop_
_entity.id
_entity.type
_entity.pdbx_description
1 polymer ?
#
loop_
_entity_poly.entity_id
_entity_poly.type
_entity_poly.pdbx_seq_one_letter_code
_entity_poly.pdbx_strand_id
1 'polypeptide(L)' 'ECIVTKSLESSRRFTAEIDSAAVYVNASTRFTDGGVFGLGAEIGISTQKLHARGPMGLRELTSMKYIIEGDGQVR' A
#
# COMPACT_ATOMS: atom_id res chain seq x y z
N GLU A 1 1.78 9.58 -7.40
CA GLU A 1 1.61 10.04 -8.80
C GLU A 1 0.15 10.05 -9.24
N CYS A 2 -0.23 10.90 -10.21
CA CYS A 2 -1.61 10.97 -10.71
C CYS A 2 -1.67 11.25 -12.21
N ILE A 3 -2.66 10.67 -12.89
CA ILE A 3 -3.05 11.00 -14.27
C ILE A 3 -4.50 11.50 -14.31
N VAL A 4 -4.77 12.54 -15.10
CA VAL A 4 -6.13 12.98 -15.44
C VAL A 4 -6.40 12.62 -16.91
N THR A 5 -7.33 11.70 -17.17
CA THR A 5 -7.60 11.20 -18.52
C THR A 5 -9.01 10.61 -18.66
N LYS A 6 -9.59 10.68 -19.86
CA LYS A 6 -10.79 9.94 -20.24
C LYS A 6 -10.47 8.62 -20.98
N SER A 7 -9.20 8.40 -21.35
CA SER A 7 -8.77 7.19 -22.04
C SER A 7 -8.52 6.05 -21.04
N LEU A 8 -9.28 4.97 -21.19
CA LEU A 8 -9.09 3.76 -20.39
C LEU A 8 -7.73 3.11 -20.64
N GLU A 9 -7.23 3.17 -21.88
CA GLU A 9 -5.91 2.63 -22.23
C GLU A 9 -4.80 3.40 -21.52
N SER A 10 -4.81 4.73 -21.60
CA SER A 10 -3.80 5.57 -20.94
C SER A 10 -3.83 5.42 -19.43
N SER A 11 -5.02 5.31 -18.84
CA SER A 11 -5.19 5.03 -17.41
C SER A 11 -4.53 3.71 -17.02
N ARG A 12 -4.80 2.63 -17.76
CA ARG A 12 -4.24 1.30 -17.47
C ARG A 12 -2.73 1.27 -17.59
N ARG A 13 -2.19 1.87 -18.66
CA ARG A 13 -0.74 1.97 -18.87
C ARG A 13 -0.06 2.73 -17.73
N PHE A 14 -0.60 3.89 -17.37
CA PHE A 14 -0.07 4.70 -16.28
C PHE A 14 -0.06 3.95 -14.94
N THR A 15 -1.15 3.27 -14.59
CA THR A 15 -1.22 2.49 -13.33
C THR A 15 -0.30 1.28 -13.31
N ALA A 16 0.07 0.73 -14.47
CA ALA A 16 0.96 -0.42 -14.56
C ALA A 16 2.45 -0.03 -14.53
N GLU A 17 2.80 1.12 -15.10
CA GLU A 17 4.20 1.53 -15.29
C GLU A 17 4.75 2.37 -14.12
N ILE A 18 3.87 3.10 -13.40
CA ILE A 18 4.31 4.04 -12.38
C ILE A 18 4.51 3.35 -11.03
N ASP A 19 5.76 3.32 -10.59
CA ASP A 19 6.18 2.73 -9.33
C ASP A 19 6.14 3.76 -8.18
N SER A 20 4.96 4.01 -7.64
CA SER A 20 4.74 4.93 -6.50
C SER A 20 4.00 4.23 -5.36
N ALA A 21 4.03 4.84 -4.17
CA ALA A 21 3.29 4.32 -3.02
C ALA A 21 1.76 4.42 -3.20
N ALA A 22 1.29 5.42 -3.95
CA ALA A 22 -0.09 5.53 -4.41
C ALA A 22 -0.13 6.14 -5.81
N VAL A 23 -0.96 5.55 -6.68
CA VAL A 23 -1.16 5.99 -8.07
C VAL A 23 -2.64 6.29 -8.28
N TYR A 24 -2.95 7.50 -8.71
CA TYR A 24 -4.32 7.98 -8.89
C TYR A 24 -4.69 8.16 -10.35
N VAL A 25 -5.97 7.94 -10.66
CA VAL A 25 -6.60 8.27 -11.94
C VAL A 25 -7.78 9.17 -11.66
N ASN A 26 -7.77 10.40 -12.19
CA ASN A 26 -8.83 11.38 -12.01
C ASN A 26 -9.18 11.68 -10.54
N ALA A 27 -8.20 11.58 -9.64
CA ALA A 27 -8.37 11.87 -8.22
C ALA A 27 -7.18 12.67 -7.68
N SER A 28 -7.42 13.52 -6.69
CA SER A 28 -6.38 14.36 -6.08
C SER A 28 -5.34 13.52 -5.36
N THR A 29 -4.06 13.87 -5.51
CA THR A 29 -2.95 13.23 -4.77
C THR A 29 -2.99 13.50 -3.28
N ARG A 30 -3.72 14.55 -2.85
CA ARG A 30 -3.97 14.88 -1.44
C ARG A 30 -4.70 13.78 -0.66
N PHE A 31 -5.30 12.81 -1.36
CA PHE A 31 -5.94 11.65 -0.73
C PHE A 31 -4.96 10.58 -0.23
N THR A 32 -3.64 10.78 -0.39
CA THR A 32 -2.63 9.88 0.18
C THR A 32 -2.51 10.15 1.68
N ASP A 33 -3.43 9.56 2.44
CA ASP A 33 -3.62 9.79 3.88
C ASP A 33 -4.34 8.56 4.48
N GLY A 34 -3.89 8.11 5.64
CA GLY A 34 -4.43 6.91 6.30
C GLY A 34 -5.88 7.06 6.77
N GLY A 35 -6.30 8.26 7.15
CA GLY A 35 -7.71 8.53 7.47
C GLY A 35 -8.58 8.41 6.22
N VAL A 36 -8.15 8.99 5.10
CA VAL A 36 -8.84 8.88 3.80
C VAL A 36 -8.86 7.43 3.28
N PHE A 37 -7.78 6.68 3.50
CA PHE A 37 -7.68 5.26 3.09
C PHE A 37 -8.39 4.29 4.04
N GLY A 38 -9.03 4.78 5.12
CA GLY A 38 -9.81 3.95 6.05
C GLY A 38 -8.97 3.19 7.07
N LEU A 39 -7.72 3.59 7.31
CA LEU A 39 -6.83 3.04 8.34
C LEU A 39 -7.16 3.59 9.75
N GLY A 40 -7.99 4.62 9.82
CA GLY A 40 -8.38 5.32 11.05
C GLY A 40 -7.34 6.33 11.53
N ALA A 41 -6.07 5.92 11.61
CA ALA A 41 -4.93 6.78 11.92
C ALA A 41 -3.71 6.38 11.08
N GLU A 42 -2.78 7.31 10.91
CA GLU A 42 -1.46 7.05 10.34
C GLU A 42 -0.35 7.55 11.26
N ILE A 43 0.77 6.84 11.28
CA ILE A 43 2.02 7.34 11.86
C ILE A 43 2.81 8.18 10.84
N GLY A 44 2.59 7.95 9.56
CA GLY A 44 3.21 8.64 8.44
C GLY A 44 3.06 7.86 7.13
N ILE A 45 3.72 8.35 6.08
CA ILE A 45 3.64 7.78 4.74
C ILE A 45 5.02 7.23 4.34
N SER A 46 5.12 5.93 4.12
CA SER A 46 6.35 5.29 3.64
C SER A 46 6.41 5.31 2.11
N THR A 47 7.57 5.70 1.58
CA THR A 47 7.92 5.57 0.15
C THR A 47 8.82 4.38 -0.14
N GLN A 48 9.23 3.62 0.89
CA GLN A 48 10.09 2.45 0.74
C GLN A 48 9.33 1.25 0.17
N LYS A 49 10.05 0.32 -0.46
CA LYS A 49 9.46 -0.89 -1.06
C LYS A 49 9.33 -2.06 -0.09
N LEU A 50 10.13 -2.07 0.97
CA LEU A 50 10.17 -3.16 1.93
C LEU A 50 9.29 -2.82 3.15
N HIS A 51 8.69 -3.87 3.72
CA HIS A 51 7.84 -3.82 4.91
C HIS A 51 6.49 -3.10 4.72
N ALA A 52 6.49 -1.77 4.62
CA ALA A 52 5.29 -0.95 4.51
C ALA A 52 5.48 0.14 3.46
N ARG A 53 4.44 0.39 2.64
CA ARG A 53 4.45 1.38 1.56
C ARG A 53 3.10 2.08 1.45
N GLY A 54 3.10 3.41 1.43
CA GLY A 54 1.90 4.23 1.56
C GLY A 54 1.66 4.65 3.01
N PRO A 55 0.44 5.15 3.32
CA PRO A 55 0.04 5.44 4.69
C PRO A 55 0.19 4.21 5.61
N MET A 56 0.85 4.39 6.74
CA MET A 56 1.16 3.31 7.68
C MET A 56 0.23 3.38 8.89
N GLY A 57 -0.69 2.43 8.98
CA GLY A 57 -1.61 2.25 10.10
C GLY A 57 -1.06 1.25 11.12
N LEU A 58 -1.95 0.71 11.96
CA LEU A 58 -1.55 -0.19 13.05
C LEU A 58 -0.90 -1.49 12.55
N ARG A 59 -1.38 -2.03 11.41
CA ARG A 59 -0.86 -3.29 10.85
C ARG A 59 0.59 -3.16 10.40
N GLU A 60 0.93 -2.01 9.82
CA GLU A 60 2.27 -1.68 9.35
C GLU A 60 3.28 -1.52 10.49
N LEU A 61 2.84 -1.51 11.76
CA LEU A 61 3.70 -1.50 12.95
C LEU A 61 3.83 -2.89 13.60
N THR A 62 3.37 -3.94 12.93
CA THR A 62 3.47 -5.32 13.42
C THR A 62 4.51 -6.12 12.64
N SER A 63 4.92 -7.25 13.22
CA SER A 63 5.76 -8.24 12.54
C SER A 63 5.04 -9.59 12.53
N MET A 64 5.52 -10.50 11.70
CA MET A 64 4.96 -11.84 11.53
C MET A 64 5.88 -12.85 12.19
N LYS A 65 5.30 -13.87 12.84
CA LYS A 65 6.04 -15.04 13.33
C LYS A 65 5.29 -16.30 12.96
N TYR A 66 6.02 -17.40 12.79
CA TYR A 66 5.43 -18.72 12.63
C TYR A 66 5.24 -19.36 14.01
N ILE A 67 4.09 -20.00 14.20
CA ILE A 67 3.80 -20.83 15.36
C ILE A 67 3.64 -22.25 14.82
N ILE A 68 4.47 -23.17 15.30
CA ILE A 68 4.43 -24.59 14.92
C ILE A 68 4.16 -25.39 16.19
N GLU A 69 3.05 -26.12 16.19
CA GLU A 69 2.67 -27.04 17.27
C GLU A 69 2.87 -28.48 16.77
N GLY A 70 3.57 -29.28 17.58
CA GLY A 70 4.09 -30.58 17.18
C GLY A 70 3.66 -31.72 18.09
N ASP A 71 3.69 -32.94 17.55
CA ASP A 71 3.41 -34.20 18.25
C ASP A 71 4.19 -35.34 17.59
N GLY A 72 5.53 -35.26 17.64
CA GLY A 72 6.42 -36.33 17.15
C GLY A 72 7.00 -36.15 15.75
N GLN A 73 7.04 -34.92 15.23
CA GLN A 73 7.67 -34.65 13.93
C GLN A 73 9.18 -34.89 14.00
N VAL A 74 9.69 -35.64 13.03
CA VAL A 74 11.12 -35.76 12.70
C VAL A 74 11.44 -34.95 11.45
N ARG A 75 12.66 -34.39 11.38
CA ARG A 75 13.10 -33.48 10.32
C ARG A 75 13.45 -34.21 9.02
#